data_AF-K1T5Y0-F1
#
_entry.id   AF-K1T5Y0-F1
#
_cell.length_a   1.000
_cell.length_b   1.000
_cell.length_c   1.000
_cell.angle_alpha   90.00
_cell.angle_beta   90.00
_cell.angle_gamma   90.00
#
_symmetry.space_group_name_H-M   'P 1'
#
loop_
_entity.id
_entity.type
_entity.pdbx_description
1 polymer ?
#
loop_
_entity_poly.entity_id
_entity_poly.type
_entity_poly.pdbx_seq_one_letter_code
_entity_poly.pdbx_strand_id
1 'polypeptide(L)'
;MAKWDDVQTTYGMGYNGALPTSSTAGTNSSWGPKADDFVFKYFDGEERPFMMYPNNASDFFRTGFTAQNSAILSVNSGKTGMRFSVTDMRNKDILPNTNMSRDNFNLRVNTSAGPVDFDFTANYTRENVKNRPALGDSQSNVGKNLMTLAGTYNQAWLKHYEDADGNYSNWNAND
;
A
#
# COMPACT_ATOMS: atom_id res chain seq x y z
N MET A 1 -12.84 -4.39 -6.38
CA MET A 1 -11.86 -3.43 -5.84
C MET A 1 -12.33 -3.03 -4.45
N ALA A 2 -11.43 -2.69 -3.53
CA ALA A 2 -11.71 -2.57 -2.08
C ALA A 2 -12.79 -1.52 -1.78
N LYS A 3 -14.04 -1.97 -1.67
CA LYS A 3 -15.21 -1.17 -1.33
C LYS A 3 -15.73 -1.65 0.02
N TRP A 4 -16.11 -0.71 0.86
CA TRP A 4 -16.75 -1.00 2.12
C TRP A 4 -18.26 -1.11 1.93
N ASP A 5 -18.83 -2.14 2.55
CA ASP A 5 -20.27 -2.33 2.64
C ASP A 5 -20.79 -1.65 3.91
N ASP A 6 -22.04 -1.19 3.88
CA ASP A 6 -22.75 -0.58 5.01
C ASP A 6 -22.05 0.62 5.68
N VAL A 7 -21.23 1.36 4.93
CA VAL A 7 -20.64 2.62 5.42
C VAL A 7 -21.70 3.72 5.38
N GLN A 8 -21.81 4.45 6.49
CA GLN A 8 -22.68 5.61 6.55
C GLN A 8 -22.22 6.68 5.53
N THR A 9 -23.18 7.34 4.90
CA THR A 9 -22.94 8.37 3.87
C THR A 9 -23.78 9.61 4.10
N THR A 10 -24.20 9.85 5.34
CA THR A 10 -25.09 10.97 5.69
C THR A 10 -24.32 12.07 6.42
N TYR A 11 -23.50 11.70 7.39
CA TYR A 11 -22.79 12.62 8.27
C TYR A 11 -21.31 12.71 7.91
N GLY A 12 -20.80 13.93 7.80
CA GLY A 12 -19.43 14.19 7.39
C GLY A 12 -18.43 14.17 8.54
N MET A 13 -17.27 14.78 8.27
CA MET A 13 -16.15 14.93 9.20
C MET A 13 -16.61 15.52 10.54
N GLY A 14 -16.22 14.88 11.65
CA GLY A 14 -16.51 15.37 12.99
C GLY A 14 -17.19 14.36 13.91
N TYR A 15 -17.76 14.88 15.00
CA TYR A 15 -18.33 14.09 16.10
C TYR A 15 -19.65 14.72 16.58
N ASN A 16 -20.53 13.90 17.14
CA ASN A 16 -21.77 14.33 17.81
C ASN A 16 -22.69 15.24 16.96
N GLY A 17 -22.66 15.11 15.64
CA GLY A 17 -23.46 15.96 14.74
C GLY A 17 -22.92 17.38 14.55
N ALA A 18 -21.79 17.72 15.17
CA ALA A 18 -21.25 19.08 15.19
C ALA A 18 -20.18 19.30 14.12
N LEU A 19 -20.17 20.49 13.53
CA LEU A 19 -19.12 20.92 12.60
C LEU A 19 -17.76 20.95 13.33
N PRO A 20 -16.68 20.43 12.70
CA PRO A 20 -15.34 20.49 13.26
C PRO A 20 -14.90 21.91 13.61
N THR A 21 -14.23 22.06 14.75
CA THR A 21 -13.71 23.36 15.24
C THR A 21 -12.46 23.83 14.48
N SER A 22 -11.83 22.93 13.73
CA SER A 22 -10.73 23.23 12.80
C SER A 22 -10.86 22.33 11.56
N SER A 23 -10.13 22.70 10.51
CA SER A 23 -10.04 21.93 9.26
C SER A 23 -9.31 20.58 9.39
N THR A 24 -8.74 20.31 10.56
CA THR A 24 -7.92 19.13 10.88
C THR A 24 -8.57 18.24 11.94
N ALA A 25 -9.69 18.67 12.54
CA ALA A 25 -10.34 17.94 13.62
C ALA A 25 -11.37 16.94 13.09
N GLY A 26 -11.36 15.72 13.63
CA GLY A 26 -12.35 14.70 13.29
C GLY A 26 -12.26 14.17 11.85
N THR A 27 -11.10 14.34 11.19
CA THR A 27 -10.82 13.89 9.82
C THR A 27 -10.86 12.37 9.65
N ASN A 28 -10.85 11.64 10.76
CA ASN A 28 -10.94 10.20 10.85
C ASN A 28 -12.31 9.69 11.36
N SER A 29 -13.33 10.56 11.36
CA SER A 29 -14.68 10.25 11.86
C SER A 29 -15.75 10.83 10.96
N SER A 30 -16.79 10.05 10.68
CA SER A 30 -17.93 10.48 9.86
C SER A 30 -19.22 10.60 10.68
N TRP A 31 -19.13 11.34 11.79
CA TRP A 31 -20.24 11.58 12.74
C TRP A 31 -20.43 13.07 13.05
N GLY A 32 -19.98 13.95 12.15
CA GLY A 32 -20.18 15.39 12.21
C GLY A 32 -21.54 15.81 11.64
N PRO A 33 -21.67 17.04 11.10
CA PRO A 33 -22.93 17.51 10.56
C PRO A 33 -23.28 16.75 9.28
N LYS A 34 -24.53 16.86 8.84
CA LYS A 34 -24.97 16.25 7.59
C LYS A 34 -24.18 16.84 6.40
N ALA A 35 -23.77 15.99 5.47
CA ALA A 35 -23.08 16.39 4.24
C ALA A 35 -24.06 17.02 3.25
N ASP A 36 -24.39 18.29 3.47
CA ASP A 36 -25.42 19.06 2.75
C ASP A 36 -24.83 20.18 1.88
N ASP A 37 -23.67 19.95 1.25
CA ASP A 37 -23.03 20.82 0.23
C ASP A 37 -22.69 22.26 0.66
N PHE A 38 -22.72 22.57 1.95
CA PHE A 38 -22.23 23.87 2.42
C PHE A 38 -20.71 23.97 2.26
N VAL A 39 -20.19 25.20 2.18
CA VAL A 39 -18.76 25.44 1.99
C VAL A 39 -17.99 25.22 3.29
N PHE A 40 -16.91 24.45 3.22
CA PHE A 40 -15.99 24.20 4.33
C PHE A 40 -14.54 24.39 3.89
N LYS A 41 -13.72 24.98 4.76
CA LYS A 41 -12.29 25.19 4.52
C LYS A 41 -11.48 24.01 5.04
N TYR A 42 -10.64 23.41 4.20
CA TYR A 42 -9.85 22.22 4.53
C TYR A 42 -8.41 22.57 4.95
N PHE A 43 -7.61 21.54 5.23
CA PHE A 43 -6.27 21.64 5.82
C PHE A 43 -5.28 22.47 4.97
N ASP A 44 -5.46 22.46 3.66
CA ASP A 44 -4.68 23.20 2.66
C ASP A 44 -5.18 24.64 2.45
N GLY A 45 -6.21 25.04 3.19
CA GLY A 45 -6.79 26.37 3.11
C GLY A 45 -7.78 26.57 1.96
N GLU A 46 -8.02 25.55 1.13
CA GLU A 46 -9.03 25.62 0.08
C GLU A 46 -10.44 25.40 0.64
N GLU A 47 -11.38 26.17 0.10
CA GLU A 47 -12.81 26.03 0.39
C GLU A 47 -13.44 25.07 -0.61
N ARG A 48 -14.10 24.03 -0.10
CA ARG A 48 -14.74 22.98 -0.91
C ARG A 48 -16.11 22.63 -0.35
N PRO A 49 -17.03 22.10 -1.18
CA PRO A 49 -18.32 21.61 -0.70
C PRO A 49 -18.14 20.47 0.31
N PHE A 50 -18.86 20.55 1.43
CA PHE A 50 -18.91 19.53 2.46
C PHE A 50 -19.86 18.41 2.04
N MET A 51 -19.37 17.57 1.12
CA MET A 51 -20.12 16.52 0.44
C MET A 51 -19.45 15.16 0.59
N MET A 52 -20.22 14.08 0.42
CA MET A 52 -19.65 12.73 0.47
C MET A 52 -18.87 12.38 -0.80
N TYR A 53 -17.73 11.74 -0.61
CA TYR A 53 -16.92 11.14 -1.68
C TYR A 53 -17.13 9.61 -1.64
N PRO A 54 -18.15 9.07 -2.34
CA PRO A 54 -18.30 7.63 -2.44
C PRO A 54 -17.08 7.05 -3.14
N ASN A 55 -16.60 5.88 -2.71
CA ASN A 55 -15.44 5.17 -3.29
C ASN A 55 -14.07 5.82 -3.04
N ASN A 56 -13.99 6.82 -2.15
CA ASN A 56 -12.75 7.53 -1.83
C ASN A 56 -11.55 6.61 -1.52
N ALA A 57 -11.76 5.59 -0.68
CA ALA A 57 -10.71 4.61 -0.36
C ALA A 57 -10.34 3.74 -1.57
N SER A 58 -11.31 3.26 -2.36
CA SER A 58 -11.03 2.44 -3.56
C SER A 58 -10.27 3.21 -4.63
N ASP A 59 -10.54 4.51 -4.78
CA ASP A 59 -9.92 5.35 -5.82
C ASP A 59 -8.43 5.63 -5.56
N PHE A 60 -7.98 5.41 -4.32
CA PHE A 60 -6.55 5.46 -4.00
C PHE A 60 -5.79 4.26 -4.58
N PHE A 61 -6.39 3.07 -4.55
CA PHE A 61 -5.74 1.84 -4.98
C PHE A 61 -5.79 1.69 -6.50
N ARG A 62 -4.71 1.15 -7.07
CA ARG A 62 -4.65 0.75 -8.47
C ARG A 62 -4.70 -0.77 -8.59
N THR A 63 -4.96 -1.28 -9.79
CA THR A 63 -4.75 -2.70 -10.08
C THR A 63 -3.28 -3.06 -9.94
N GLY A 64 -2.98 -3.98 -9.02
CA GLY A 64 -1.65 -4.55 -8.85
C GLY A 64 -1.37 -5.61 -9.90
N PHE A 65 -0.10 -5.86 -10.18
CA PHE A 65 0.33 -6.85 -11.15
C PHE A 65 1.61 -7.53 -10.69
N THR A 66 1.64 -8.86 -10.76
CA THR A 66 2.84 -9.65 -10.49
C THR A 66 3.16 -10.49 -11.70
N ALA A 67 4.39 -10.36 -12.21
CA ALA A 67 4.94 -11.25 -13.20
C ALA A 67 6.08 -12.06 -12.57
N GLN A 68 6.13 -13.35 -12.89
CA GLN A 68 7.20 -14.22 -12.49
C GLN A 68 7.66 -15.03 -13.69
N ASN A 69 8.95 -14.97 -13.97
CA ASN A 69 9.60 -15.73 -15.04
C ASN A 69 10.67 -16.61 -14.41
N SER A 70 10.75 -17.86 -14.85
CA SER A 70 11.76 -18.80 -14.38
C SER A 70 12.47 -19.47 -15.55
N ALA A 71 13.77 -19.63 -15.41
CA ALA A 71 14.62 -20.38 -16.32
C ALA A 71 15.36 -21.44 -15.52
N ILE A 72 15.34 -22.67 -16.03
CA ILE A 72 15.93 -23.82 -15.34
C ILE A 72 16.82 -24.55 -16.34
N LEU A 73 18.06 -24.78 -15.91
CA LEU A 73 18.98 -25.68 -16.57
C LEU A 73 19.09 -26.95 -15.72
N SER A 74 18.95 -28.11 -16.35
CA SER A 74 19.15 -29.40 -15.69
C SER A 74 19.99 -30.28 -16.60
N VAL A 75 21.07 -30.83 -16.05
CA VAL A 75 22.02 -31.68 -16.75
C VAL A 75 22.30 -32.88 -15.87
N ASN A 76 22.23 -34.07 -16.46
CA ASN A 76 22.66 -35.30 -15.81
C ASN A 76 23.72 -35.95 -16.69
N SER A 77 24.82 -36.38 -16.07
CA SER A 77 25.90 -37.10 -16.74
C SER A 77 26.43 -38.20 -15.82
N GLY A 78 26.17 -39.45 -16.18
CA GLY A 78 26.56 -40.61 -15.38
C GLY A 78 25.95 -40.55 -13.97
N LYS A 79 26.81 -40.47 -12.96
CA LYS A 79 26.44 -40.41 -11.54
C LYS A 79 26.26 -38.98 -11.01
N THR A 80 26.45 -37.96 -11.85
CA THR A 80 26.37 -36.55 -11.45
C THR A 80 25.12 -35.91 -12.04
N GLY A 81 24.29 -35.30 -11.20
CA GLY A 81 23.19 -34.42 -11.59
C GLY A 81 23.43 -33.00 -11.15
N MET A 82 23.15 -32.03 -12.03
CA MET A 82 23.18 -30.61 -11.72
C MET A 82 21.86 -29.96 -12.14
N ARG A 83 21.31 -29.15 -11.24
CA ARG A 83 20.15 -28.30 -11.51
C ARG A 83 20.47 -26.88 -11.08
N PHE A 84 20.36 -25.96 -12.01
CA PHE A 84 20.43 -24.53 -11.75
C PHE A 84 19.11 -23.88 -12.14
N SER A 85 18.61 -22.98 -11.31
CA SER A 85 17.39 -22.23 -11.59
C SER A 85 17.56 -20.77 -11.22
N VAL A 86 16.99 -19.93 -12.07
CA VAL A 86 16.85 -18.49 -11.84
C VAL A 86 15.38 -18.15 -11.93
N THR A 87 14.87 -17.47 -10.91
CA THR A 87 13.50 -16.97 -10.88
C THR A 87 13.51 -15.47 -10.65
N ASP A 88 12.97 -14.73 -11.62
CA ASP A 88 12.77 -13.29 -11.59
C ASP A 88 11.30 -13.01 -11.28
N MET A 89 11.03 -12.27 -10.21
CA MET A 89 9.70 -11.78 -9.87
C MET A 89 9.70 -10.25 -9.86
N ARG A 90 8.68 -9.67 -10.51
CA ARG A 90 8.40 -8.23 -10.51
C ARG A 90 6.96 -8.02 -10.07
N ASN A 91 6.79 -7.22 -9.02
CA ASN A 91 5.51 -6.87 -8.44
C ASN A 91 5.31 -5.35 -8.51
N LYS A 92 4.22 -4.95 -9.15
CA LYS A 92 3.63 -3.62 -9.07
C LYS A 92 2.48 -3.69 -8.08
N ASP A 93 2.64 -3.05 -6.94
CA ASP A 93 1.67 -3.13 -5.84
C ASP A 93 0.36 -2.40 -6.19
N ILE A 94 -0.71 -2.75 -5.50
CA ILE A 94 -1.99 -2.03 -5.51
C ILE A 94 -1.84 -0.61 -4.92
N LEU A 95 -0.84 -0.40 -4.06
CA LEU A 95 -0.48 0.93 -3.60
C LEU A 95 0.27 1.70 -4.71
N PRO A 96 -0.12 2.94 -5.02
CA PRO A 96 0.65 3.82 -5.89
C PRO A 96 2.10 3.95 -5.41
N ASN A 97 3.04 4.06 -6.35
CA ASN A 97 4.48 4.25 -6.07
C ASN A 97 5.17 3.14 -5.24
N THR A 98 4.48 2.05 -4.91
CA THR A 98 5.06 0.86 -4.27
C THR A 98 5.34 -0.23 -5.30
N ASN A 99 6.51 -0.87 -5.19
CA ASN A 99 6.90 -2.01 -6.02
C ASN A 99 7.91 -2.89 -5.29
N MET A 100 8.04 -4.12 -5.79
CA MET A 100 8.98 -5.10 -5.29
C MET A 100 9.56 -5.92 -6.44
N SER A 101 10.86 -6.21 -6.35
CA SER A 101 11.53 -7.16 -7.23
C SER A 101 12.28 -8.19 -6.40
N ARG A 102 12.21 -9.46 -6.80
CA ARG A 102 12.97 -10.54 -6.17
C ARG A 102 13.60 -11.43 -7.23
N ASP A 103 14.90 -11.61 -7.14
CA ASP A 103 15.67 -12.52 -7.97
C ASP A 103 16.16 -13.67 -7.08
N ASN A 104 15.86 -14.91 -7.47
CA ASN A 104 16.30 -16.12 -6.76
C ASN A 104 17.17 -16.96 -7.68
N PHE A 105 18.31 -17.39 -7.14
CA PHE A 105 19.26 -18.28 -7.79
C PHE A 105 19.41 -19.52 -6.92
N ASN A 106 19.15 -20.69 -7.48
CA ASN A 106 19.30 -21.95 -6.78
C ASN A 106 20.17 -22.88 -7.63
N LEU A 107 21.21 -23.42 -7.01
CA LEU A 107 22.08 -24.44 -7.57
C LEU A 107 22.01 -25.68 -6.68
N ARG A 108 21.78 -26.83 -7.29
CA ARG A 108 21.94 -28.14 -6.65
C ARG A 108 22.82 -29.03 -7.52
N VAL A 109 23.79 -29.68 -6.90
CA VAL A 109 24.67 -30.66 -7.54
C VAL A 109 24.67 -31.92 -6.67
N ASN A 110 24.33 -33.05 -7.26
CA ASN A 110 24.49 -34.35 -6.63
C ASN A 110 25.49 -35.19 -7.41
N THR A 111 26.27 -36.03 -6.73
CA THR A 111 27.15 -36.99 -7.38
C THR A 111 27.44 -38.17 -6.48
N SER A 112 27.55 -39.36 -7.06
CA SER A 112 28.00 -40.58 -6.36
C SER A 112 29.43 -40.94 -6.76
N ALA A 113 30.32 -41.04 -5.78
CA ALA A 113 31.71 -41.50 -5.94
C ALA A 113 31.95 -42.78 -5.12
N GLY A 114 31.93 -43.93 -5.81
CA GLY A 114 32.04 -45.24 -5.15
C GLY A 114 30.81 -45.51 -4.25
N PRO A 115 31.00 -45.80 -2.95
CA PRO A 115 29.91 -45.96 -1.99
C PRO A 115 29.44 -44.65 -1.34
N VAL A 116 30.02 -43.49 -1.72
CA VAL A 116 29.73 -42.20 -1.10
C VAL A 116 28.90 -41.33 -2.03
N ASP A 117 27.81 -40.77 -1.50
CA ASP A 117 26.98 -39.77 -2.18
C ASP A 117 27.27 -38.37 -1.64
N PHE A 118 27.41 -37.42 -2.56
CA PHE A 118 27.57 -36.01 -2.27
C PHE A 118 26.35 -35.24 -2.79
N ASP A 119 25.80 -34.37 -1.95
CA ASP A 119 24.73 -33.42 -2.31
C ASP A 119 25.14 -32.02 -1.84
N PHE A 120 25.25 -31.11 -2.79
CA PHE A 120 25.59 -29.72 -2.57
C PHE A 120 24.45 -28.83 -3.04
N THR A 121 24.03 -27.89 -2.19
CA THR A 121 22.99 -26.92 -2.52
C THR A 121 23.44 -25.52 -2.13
N ALA A 122 23.25 -24.56 -3.03
CA ALA A 122 23.46 -23.14 -2.80
C ALA A 122 22.21 -22.34 -3.22
N ASN A 123 21.84 -21.36 -2.39
CA ASN A 123 20.71 -20.47 -2.64
C ASN A 123 21.17 -19.03 -2.47
N TYR A 124 20.77 -18.16 -3.39
CA TYR A 124 20.96 -16.72 -3.28
C TYR A 124 19.68 -16.00 -3.66
N THR A 125 19.27 -15.05 -2.82
CA THR A 125 18.09 -14.23 -3.04
C THR A 125 18.48 -12.76 -2.93
N ARG A 126 18.10 -11.97 -3.93
CA ARG A 126 18.18 -10.53 -3.89
C ARG A 126 16.78 -9.93 -3.94
N GLU A 127 16.43 -9.16 -2.92
CA GLU A 127 15.16 -8.47 -2.82
C GLU A 127 15.38 -6.96 -2.83
N ASN A 128 14.54 -6.25 -3.57
CA ASN A 128 14.46 -4.80 -3.52
C ASN A 128 13.00 -4.38 -3.42
N VAL A 129 12.67 -3.54 -2.45
CA VAL A 129 11.30 -3.07 -2.19
C VAL A 129 11.31 -1.56 -2.03
N LYS A 130 10.44 -0.89 -2.77
CA LYS A 130 10.23 0.55 -2.66
C LYS A 130 8.89 0.84 -1.98
N ASN A 131 8.90 1.74 -1.00
CA ASN A 131 7.70 2.21 -0.29
C ASN A 131 6.87 1.06 0.30
N ARG A 132 7.53 0.15 1.03
CA ARG A 132 6.85 -0.93 1.74
C ARG A 132 5.84 -0.32 2.72
N PRO A 133 4.54 -0.62 2.59
CA PRO A 133 3.54 -0.08 3.53
C PRO A 133 3.80 -0.55 4.96
N ALA A 134 3.64 0.36 5.91
CA ALA A 134 3.61 0.01 7.32
C ALA A 134 2.29 -0.69 7.68
N LEU A 135 2.31 -1.43 8.79
CA LEU A 135 1.17 -2.23 9.27
C LEU A 135 0.78 -1.81 10.68
N GLY A 136 -0.38 -2.29 11.14
CA GLY A 136 -0.90 -2.02 12.48
C GLY A 136 -1.18 -0.53 12.71
N ASP A 137 -0.85 -0.03 13.89
CA ASP A 137 -1.17 1.35 14.29
C ASP A 137 -0.20 2.42 13.83
N SER A 138 0.81 2.05 13.03
CA SER A 138 1.77 3.01 12.47
C SER A 138 1.06 4.14 11.72
N GLN A 139 1.48 5.38 11.94
CA GLN A 139 1.03 6.55 11.18
C GLN A 139 1.31 6.41 9.66
N SER A 140 2.31 5.62 9.28
CA SER A 140 2.63 5.32 7.88
C SER A 140 1.78 4.18 7.28
N ASN A 141 0.83 3.62 8.04
CA ASN A 141 -0.09 2.60 7.54
C ASN A 141 -1.16 3.27 6.67
N VAL A 142 -0.94 3.24 5.36
CA VAL A 142 -1.86 3.83 4.37
C VAL A 142 -3.26 3.21 4.46
N GLY A 143 -3.35 1.90 4.71
CA GLY A 143 -4.63 1.21 4.84
C GLY A 143 -5.44 1.72 6.03
N LYS A 144 -4.80 1.90 7.20
CA LYS A 144 -5.45 2.48 8.39
C LYS A 144 -5.97 3.88 8.10
N ASN A 145 -5.10 4.77 7.60
CA ASN A 145 -5.47 6.17 7.33
C ASN A 145 -6.65 6.27 6.35
N LEU A 146 -6.67 5.47 5.27
CA LEU A 146 -7.76 5.47 4.31
C LEU A 146 -9.05 4.82 4.82
N MET A 147 -8.94 3.84 5.73
CA MET A 147 -10.11 3.21 6.34
C MET A 147 -10.85 4.14 7.30
N THR A 148 -10.12 4.99 8.03
CA THR A 148 -10.71 5.92 8.99
C THR A 148 -11.06 7.26 8.38
N LEU A 149 -10.49 7.60 7.21
CA LEU A 149 -10.73 8.89 6.56
C LEU A 149 -12.23 9.21 6.43
N ALA A 150 -12.62 10.39 6.90
CA ALA A 150 -13.99 10.83 6.90
C ALA A 150 -14.57 10.87 5.48
N GLY A 151 -15.84 10.50 5.33
CA GLY A 151 -16.49 10.42 4.02
C GLY A 151 -16.57 11.73 3.24
N THR A 152 -16.39 12.87 3.92
CA THR A 152 -16.36 14.23 3.34
C THR A 152 -14.95 14.74 3.07
N TYR A 153 -13.94 13.88 3.22
CA TYR A 153 -12.53 14.23 3.05
C TYR A 153 -11.95 13.46 1.87
N ASN A 154 -11.70 14.10 0.74
CA ASN A 154 -11.18 13.39 -0.44
C ASN A 154 -9.69 13.08 -0.28
N GLN A 155 -9.31 11.80 -0.41
CA GLN A 155 -7.92 11.36 -0.29
C GLN A 155 -7.00 12.03 -1.31
N ALA A 156 -7.52 12.44 -2.48
CA ALA A 156 -6.72 13.04 -3.53
C ALA A 156 -6.08 14.36 -3.10
N TRP A 157 -6.69 15.07 -2.15
CA TRP A 157 -6.14 16.32 -1.60
C TRP A 157 -4.86 16.08 -0.81
N LEU A 158 -4.69 14.89 -0.20
CA LEU A 158 -3.50 14.53 0.56
C LEU A 158 -2.23 14.40 -0.30
N LYS A 159 -2.34 14.53 -1.63
CA LYS A 159 -1.18 14.71 -2.51
C LYS A 159 -0.51 16.07 -2.32
N HIS A 160 -1.25 17.07 -1.85
CA HIS A 160 -0.75 18.39 -1.47
C HIS A 160 -0.33 18.36 0.00
N TYR A 161 0.73 17.60 0.28
CA TYR A 161 1.17 17.31 1.64
C TYR A 161 2.14 18.37 2.20
N GLU A 162 2.60 19.31 1.37
CA GLU A 162 3.52 20.39 1.73
C GLU A 162 2.92 21.75 1.31
N ASP A 163 3.13 22.76 2.14
CA ASP A 163 2.81 24.15 1.81
C ASP A 163 3.89 24.81 0.95
N ALA A 164 3.69 26.08 0.57
CA ALA A 164 4.64 26.83 -0.25
C ALA A 164 6.01 27.04 0.41
N ASP A 165 6.08 26.93 1.75
CA ASP A 165 7.29 27.08 2.54
C ASP A 165 8.00 25.73 2.80
N GLY A 166 7.43 24.62 2.29
CA GLY A 166 7.96 23.27 2.43
C GLY A 166 7.62 22.59 3.77
N ASN A 167 6.68 23.15 4.55
CA ASN A 167 6.22 22.51 5.77
C ASN A 167 5.12 21.49 5.45
N TYR A 168 5.15 20.36 6.16
CA TYR A 168 4.09 19.35 6.05
C TYR A 168 2.75 19.94 6.50
N SER A 169 1.76 19.87 5.62
CA SER A 169 0.40 20.28 5.92
C SER A 169 -0.23 19.25 6.85
N ASN A 170 -0.51 19.67 8.09
CA ASN A 170 -1.15 18.81 9.07
C ASN A 170 -2.63 18.64 8.71
N TRP A 171 -2.99 17.47 8.18
CA TRP A 171 -4.32 17.20 7.68
C TRP A 171 -5.26 16.57 8.72
N ASN A 172 -4.72 15.98 9.80
CA ASN A 172 -5.44 15.22 10.82
C ASN A 172 -5.09 15.59 12.27
N ALA A 173 -4.47 16.75 12.51
CA ALA A 173 -4.01 17.18 13.84
C ALA A 173 -2.99 16.23 14.52
N ASN A 174 -2.34 15.33 13.76
CA ASN A 174 -1.53 14.21 14.26
C ASN A 174 -2.32 13.11 15.02
N ASP A 175 -3.65 13.05 14.86
CA ASP A 175 -4.47 11.93 15.36
C ASP A 175 -4.22 10.62 14.61
#